data_AF-A0A7Y1ZBF7-F1
#
_entry.id   AF-A0A7Y1ZBF7-F1
#
_cell.length_a   1.000
_cell.length_b   1.000
_cell.length_c   1.000
_cell.angle_alpha   90.00
_cell.angle_beta   90.00
_cell.angle_gamma   90.00
#
_symmetry.space_group_name_H-M   'P 1'
#
loop_
_entity.id
_entity.type
_entity.pdbx_description
1 polymer ?
#
loop_
_entity_poly.entity_id
_entity_poly.type
_entity_poly.pdbx_seq_one_letter_code
_entity_poly.pdbx_strand_id
1 'polypeptide(L)'
;MKNRGDFIIYLLQGILLLTGVAYVFIAPFDQNTSLIIKPLFFVTLFSFYFASTKKFKWKLFFALTCVMLGEYFATKGFVDYYNIVILFYTGFYFFATWLLLPVIRNIKVKKVFSDLTMIVLSAGGFVFVVFWVYHFTLSNLNQILLDIVAIGTFVLFISCIFYITQFNKQPKSVYIFITAIGYMVVVLGYVIYEFAFKVNSILILVNFAEIVAQYCFIKFVISRKEIIIYSEKDRLL
;
A
#
# COMPACT_ATOMS: atom_id res chain seq x y z
N MET A 1 33.62 -2.05 8.95
CA MET A 1 32.23 -2.56 9.15
C MET A 1 31.14 -1.75 8.44
N LYS A 2 31.28 -0.42 8.25
CA LYS A 2 30.30 0.43 7.53
C LYS A 2 30.05 -0.02 6.07
N ASN A 3 31.12 -0.31 5.31
CA ASN A 3 31.03 -0.75 3.90
C ASN A 3 30.23 -2.05 3.65
N ARG A 4 30.21 -3.01 4.58
CA ARG A 4 29.43 -4.24 4.41
C ARG A 4 27.93 -4.01 4.60
N GLY A 5 27.56 -3.08 5.49
CA GLY A 5 26.15 -2.74 5.74
C GLY A 5 25.51 -2.09 4.53
N ASP A 6 26.22 -1.15 3.90
CA ASP A 6 25.73 -0.44 2.72
C ASP A 6 25.65 -1.38 1.51
N PHE A 7 26.64 -2.26 1.31
CA PHE A 7 26.61 -3.27 0.25
C PHE A 7 25.37 -4.18 0.32
N ILE A 8 25.02 -4.70 1.50
CA ILE A 8 23.83 -5.56 1.67
C ILE A 8 22.55 -4.80 1.32
N ILE A 9 22.45 -3.53 1.68
CA ILE A 9 21.27 -2.69 1.37
C ILE A 9 21.15 -2.49 -0.14
N TYR A 10 22.24 -2.18 -0.84
CA TYR A 10 22.24 -2.04 -2.30
C TYR A 10 21.91 -3.36 -3.00
N LEU A 11 22.47 -4.47 -2.53
CA LEU A 11 22.17 -5.81 -3.06
C LEU A 11 20.69 -6.14 -2.93
N LEU A 12 20.11 -5.96 -1.75
CA LEU A 12 18.68 -6.20 -1.51
C LEU A 12 17.79 -5.29 -2.36
N GLN A 13 18.18 -4.03 -2.55
CA GLN A 13 17.47 -3.11 -3.43
C GLN A 13 17.54 -3.57 -4.90
N GLY A 14 18.68 -4.08 -5.35
CA GLY A 14 18.83 -4.66 -6.69
C GLY A 14 17.95 -5.89 -6.89
N ILE A 15 17.93 -6.82 -5.92
CA ILE A 15 17.07 -8.00 -5.93
C ILE A 15 15.60 -7.60 -5.94
N LEU A 16 15.20 -6.61 -5.12
CA LEU A 16 13.84 -6.06 -5.10
C LEU A 16 13.39 -5.54 -6.46
N LEU A 17 14.24 -4.76 -7.13
CA LEU A 17 13.91 -4.22 -8.45
C LEU A 17 13.81 -5.34 -9.48
N LEU A 18 14.74 -6.29 -9.49
CA LEU A 18 14.72 -7.43 -10.41
C LEU A 18 13.47 -8.30 -10.22
N THR A 19 13.15 -8.64 -8.97
CA THR A 19 12.00 -9.47 -8.63
C THR A 19 10.68 -8.75 -8.88
N GLY A 20 10.62 -7.43 -8.63
CA GLY A 20 9.48 -6.60 -8.97
C GLY A 20 9.24 -6.52 -10.49
N VAL A 21 10.29 -6.27 -11.28
CA VAL A 21 10.19 -6.26 -12.75
C VAL A 21 9.78 -7.63 -13.27
N ALA A 22 10.43 -8.69 -12.81
CA ALA A 22 10.07 -10.06 -13.17
C ALA A 22 8.60 -10.35 -12.84
N TYR A 23 8.12 -9.95 -11.67
CA TYR A 23 6.72 -10.10 -11.27
C TYR A 23 5.77 -9.38 -12.25
N VAL A 24 6.02 -8.10 -12.55
CA VAL A 24 5.17 -7.29 -13.45
C VAL A 24 5.00 -7.93 -14.82
N PHE A 25 6.07 -8.50 -15.38
CA PHE A 25 6.04 -9.05 -16.73
C PHE A 25 5.73 -10.55 -16.81
N ILE A 26 5.95 -11.32 -15.75
CA ILE A 26 5.69 -12.77 -15.75
C ILE A 26 4.29 -13.08 -15.22
N ALA A 27 3.84 -12.40 -14.16
CA ALA A 27 2.58 -12.72 -13.49
C ALA A 27 1.34 -12.72 -14.40
N PRO A 28 1.22 -11.84 -15.41
CA PRO A 28 0.07 -11.85 -16.33
C PRO A 28 0.04 -13.03 -17.32
N PHE A 29 1.16 -13.74 -17.50
CA PHE A 29 1.29 -14.81 -18.50
C PHE A 29 1.51 -16.18 -17.87
N ASP A 30 2.08 -16.23 -16.66
CA ASP A 30 2.32 -17.48 -15.92
C ASP A 30 2.00 -17.30 -14.42
N GLN A 31 0.81 -17.73 -14.06
CA GLN A 31 0.31 -17.68 -12.68
C GLN A 31 1.09 -18.61 -11.74
N ASN A 32 1.63 -19.73 -12.21
CA ASN A 32 2.37 -20.66 -11.35
C ASN A 32 3.72 -20.06 -10.93
N THR A 33 4.42 -19.43 -11.87
CA THR A 33 5.67 -18.73 -11.58
C THR A 33 5.41 -17.47 -10.72
N SER A 34 4.28 -16.80 -10.94
CA SER A 34 3.82 -15.67 -10.09
C SER A 34 3.76 -16.03 -8.60
N LEU A 35 3.22 -17.21 -8.28
CA LEU A 35 3.08 -17.70 -6.90
C LEU A 35 4.43 -17.88 -6.18
N ILE A 36 5.54 -17.99 -6.90
CA ILE A 36 6.89 -18.13 -6.34
C ILE A 36 7.60 -16.77 -6.26
N ILE A 37 7.52 -15.98 -7.33
CA ILE A 37 8.21 -14.68 -7.39
C ILE A 37 7.65 -13.71 -6.34
N LYS A 38 6.34 -13.74 -6.10
CA LYS A 38 5.68 -12.76 -5.24
C LYS A 38 6.04 -12.90 -3.75
N PRO A 39 6.01 -14.10 -3.13
CA PRO A 39 6.54 -14.28 -1.77
C PRO A 39 8.00 -13.85 -1.65
N LEU A 40 8.81 -14.15 -2.67
CA LEU A 40 10.22 -13.76 -2.68
C LEU A 40 10.39 -12.24 -2.72
N PHE A 41 9.55 -11.51 -3.47
CA PHE A 41 9.49 -10.05 -3.43
C PHE A 41 9.18 -9.54 -2.02
N PHE A 42 8.13 -10.05 -1.36
CA PHE A 42 7.75 -9.62 0.00
C PHE A 42 8.82 -9.92 1.05
N VAL A 43 9.44 -11.10 0.99
CA VAL A 43 10.55 -11.47 1.87
C VAL A 43 11.74 -10.53 1.64
N THR A 44 12.08 -10.24 0.39
CA THR A 44 13.18 -9.30 0.08
C THR A 44 12.83 -7.89 0.54
N LEU A 45 11.57 -7.48 0.42
CA LEU A 45 11.07 -6.18 0.86
C LEU A 45 11.19 -6.01 2.38
N PHE A 46 10.80 -7.04 3.14
CA PHE A 46 10.96 -7.04 4.59
C PHE A 46 12.43 -7.11 5.02
N SER A 47 13.25 -7.92 4.34
CA SER A 47 14.69 -8.00 4.55
C SER A 47 15.37 -6.67 4.29
N PHE A 48 14.97 -5.95 3.24
CA PHE A 48 15.45 -4.60 2.93
C PHE A 48 15.12 -3.64 4.08
N TYR A 49 13.86 -3.64 4.54
CA TYR A 49 13.45 -2.86 5.72
C TYR A 49 14.30 -3.16 6.96
N PHE A 50 14.48 -4.45 7.26
CA PHE A 50 15.24 -4.89 8.43
C PHE A 50 16.73 -4.55 8.30
N ALA A 51 17.32 -4.70 7.11
CA ALA A 51 18.70 -4.34 6.85
C ALA A 51 18.95 -2.83 7.03
N SER A 52 18.02 -1.97 6.58
CA SER A 52 18.13 -0.52 6.70
C SER A 52 17.88 0.00 8.12
N THR A 53 16.96 -0.60 8.88
CA THR A 53 16.57 -0.06 10.20
C THR A 53 17.15 -0.82 11.39
N LYS A 54 17.62 -2.06 11.18
CA LYS A 54 18.07 -3.01 12.21
C LYS A 54 17.04 -3.22 13.33
N LYS A 55 15.74 -3.03 13.05
CA LYS A 55 14.66 -3.19 14.02
C LYS A 55 13.53 -4.01 13.43
N PHE A 56 13.14 -5.06 14.13
CA PHE A 56 11.96 -5.83 13.75
C PHE A 56 10.68 -5.02 14.05
N LYS A 57 9.77 -4.94 13.08
CA LYS A 57 8.45 -4.33 13.25
C LYS A 57 7.37 -5.33 12.90
N TRP A 58 6.78 -5.93 13.92
CA TRP A 58 5.71 -6.91 13.77
C TRP A 58 4.55 -6.37 12.93
N LYS A 59 4.10 -5.13 13.15
CA LYS A 59 3.02 -4.52 12.36
C LYS A 59 3.30 -4.50 10.86
N LEU A 60 4.56 -4.25 10.47
CA LEU A 60 4.96 -4.27 9.08
C LEU A 60 5.03 -5.70 8.55
N PHE A 61 5.58 -6.61 9.34
CA PHE A 61 5.60 -8.04 9.01
C PHE A 61 4.18 -8.55 8.73
N PHE A 62 3.23 -8.32 9.63
CA PHE A 62 1.82 -8.72 9.43
C PHE A 62 1.18 -8.03 8.23
N ALA A 63 1.43 -6.73 8.02
CA ALA A 63 0.92 -6.04 6.84
C ALA A 63 1.38 -6.72 5.54
N LEU A 64 2.67 -7.01 5.40
CA LEU A 64 3.22 -7.67 4.21
C LEU A 64 2.72 -9.11 4.06
N THR A 65 2.61 -9.86 5.16
CA THR A 65 2.05 -11.21 5.15
C THR A 65 0.60 -11.22 4.71
N CYS A 66 -0.21 -10.25 5.17
CA CYS A 66 -1.58 -10.08 4.72
C CYS A 66 -1.65 -9.90 3.20
N VAL A 67 -0.87 -8.99 2.62
CA VAL A 67 -0.88 -8.81 1.16
C VAL A 67 -0.44 -10.07 0.44
N MET A 68 0.64 -10.71 0.89
CA MET A 68 1.14 -11.95 0.30
C MET A 68 0.08 -13.06 0.27
N LEU A 69 -0.67 -13.22 1.36
CA LEU A 69 -1.74 -14.22 1.44
C LEU A 69 -2.95 -13.82 0.59
N GLY A 70 -3.38 -12.55 0.63
CA GLY A 70 -4.48 -12.05 -0.21
C GLY A 70 -4.22 -12.31 -1.70
N GLU A 71 -3.01 -12.01 -2.15
CA GLU A 71 -2.57 -12.23 -3.52
C GLU A 71 -2.46 -13.71 -3.90
N TYR A 72 -1.97 -14.55 -2.98
CA TYR A 72 -1.92 -16.00 -3.17
C TYR A 72 -3.32 -16.58 -3.44
N PHE A 73 -4.32 -16.17 -2.65
CA PHE A 73 -5.70 -16.60 -2.84
C PHE A 73 -6.34 -15.98 -4.08
N ALA A 74 -6.05 -14.70 -4.39
CA ALA A 74 -6.53 -14.04 -5.60
C ALA A 74 -6.05 -14.76 -6.87
N THR A 75 -4.77 -15.16 -6.89
CA THR A 75 -4.17 -15.88 -8.03
C THR A 75 -4.79 -17.27 -8.24
N LYS A 76 -5.24 -17.94 -7.15
CA LYS A 76 -5.93 -19.24 -7.24
C LYS A 76 -7.36 -19.14 -7.77
N GLY A 77 -7.98 -17.97 -7.68
CA GLY A 77 -9.36 -17.73 -8.09
C GLY A 77 -9.99 -16.62 -7.24
N PHE A 78 -9.97 -15.39 -7.75
CA PHE A 78 -10.48 -14.22 -7.02
C PHE A 78 -11.93 -14.38 -6.57
N VAL A 79 -12.81 -14.88 -7.44
CA VAL A 79 -14.24 -15.06 -7.15
C VAL A 79 -14.47 -16.13 -6.08
N ASP A 80 -13.80 -17.28 -6.21
CA ASP A 80 -13.98 -18.41 -5.29
C ASP A 80 -13.44 -18.12 -3.88
N TYR A 81 -12.36 -17.34 -3.80
CA TYR A 81 -11.71 -16.98 -2.54
C TYR A 81 -12.00 -15.54 -2.10
N TYR A 82 -12.99 -14.88 -2.68
CA TYR A 82 -13.29 -13.46 -2.49
C TYR A 82 -13.19 -13.01 -1.04
N ASN A 83 -13.89 -13.69 -0.12
CA ASN A 83 -13.96 -13.32 1.28
C ASN A 83 -12.58 -13.31 1.96
N ILE A 84 -11.77 -14.31 1.62
CA ILE A 84 -10.43 -14.50 2.19
C ILE A 84 -9.50 -13.43 1.63
N VAL A 85 -9.59 -13.16 0.32
CA VAL A 85 -8.83 -12.11 -0.35
C VAL A 85 -9.12 -10.75 0.27
N ILE A 86 -10.40 -10.39 0.38
CA ILE A 86 -10.85 -9.11 0.96
C ILE A 86 -10.45 -9.00 2.45
N LEU A 87 -10.57 -10.07 3.23
CA LEU A 87 -10.15 -10.10 4.63
C LEU A 87 -8.65 -9.78 4.76
N PHE A 88 -7.81 -10.38 3.92
CA PHE A 88 -6.38 -10.15 3.95
C PHE A 88 -6.00 -8.72 3.53
N TYR A 89 -6.59 -8.17 2.46
CA TYR A 89 -6.33 -6.76 2.11
C TYR A 89 -6.84 -5.78 3.17
N THR A 90 -7.98 -6.07 3.80
CA THR A 90 -8.49 -5.31 4.94
C THR A 90 -7.49 -5.32 6.09
N GLY A 91 -6.94 -6.50 6.42
CA GLY A 91 -5.88 -6.64 7.40
C GLY A 91 -4.63 -5.82 7.06
N PHE A 92 -4.21 -5.84 5.79
CA PHE A 92 -3.13 -5.00 5.30
C PHE A 92 -3.40 -3.51 5.57
N TYR A 93 -4.54 -2.97 5.12
CA TYR A 93 -4.88 -1.56 5.29
C TYR A 93 -4.97 -1.16 6.77
N PHE A 94 -5.50 -2.04 7.62
CA PHE A 94 -5.54 -1.83 9.07
C PHE A 94 -4.14 -1.71 9.68
N PHE A 95 -3.25 -2.68 9.43
CA PHE A 95 -1.89 -2.64 9.97
C PHE A 95 -1.05 -1.51 9.38
N ALA A 96 -1.23 -1.21 8.09
CA ALA A 96 -0.56 -0.11 7.41
C ALA A 96 -1.01 1.25 8.01
N THR A 97 -2.30 1.44 8.26
CA THR A 97 -2.82 2.62 8.97
C THR A 97 -2.23 2.73 10.37
N TRP A 98 -2.15 1.61 11.10
CA TRP A 98 -1.55 1.62 12.44
C TRP A 98 -0.06 1.99 12.43
N LEU A 99 0.67 1.67 11.37
CA LEU A 99 2.05 2.10 11.19
C LEU A 99 2.18 3.61 10.96
N LEU A 100 1.14 4.26 10.41
CA LEU A 100 1.10 5.69 10.13
C LEU A 100 0.68 6.54 11.34
N LEU A 101 -0.08 5.99 12.30
CA LEU A 101 -0.56 6.72 13.48
C LEU A 101 0.52 7.53 14.23
N PRO A 102 1.74 7.01 14.48
CA PRO A 102 2.78 7.78 15.17
C PRO A 102 3.22 9.03 14.40
N VAL A 103 3.14 9.01 13.06
CA VAL A 103 3.48 10.17 12.23
C VAL A 103 2.37 11.20 12.33
N ILE A 104 1.11 10.76 12.17
CA ILE A 104 -0.08 11.61 12.23
C ILE A 104 -0.16 12.36 13.57
N ARG A 105 0.07 11.67 14.68
CA ARG A 105 0.05 12.27 16.02
C ARG A 105 1.08 13.39 16.21
N ASN A 106 2.15 13.41 15.42
CA ASN A 106 3.21 14.39 15.56
C ASN A 106 3.07 15.61 14.64
N ILE A 107 2.23 15.50 13.60
CA ILE A 107 1.96 16.59 12.66
C ILE A 107 1.22 17.73 13.37
N LYS A 108 1.74 18.95 13.24
CA LYS A 108 1.07 20.17 13.68
C LYS A 108 0.13 20.66 12.57
N VAL A 109 -1.16 20.68 12.85
CA VAL A 109 -2.14 21.33 11.97
C VAL A 109 -2.33 22.76 12.44
N LYS A 110 -1.77 23.74 11.71
CA LYS A 110 -2.34 25.08 11.72
C LYS A 110 -3.66 24.96 10.97
N LYS A 111 -4.77 24.80 11.70
CA LYS A 111 -6.09 24.60 11.11
C LYS A 111 -6.49 25.85 10.33
N VAL A 112 -6.32 25.81 9.02
CA VAL A 112 -7.01 26.71 8.11
C VAL A 112 -8.28 25.99 7.67
N PHE A 113 -9.44 26.63 7.81
CA PHE A 113 -10.75 26.03 7.51
C PHE A 113 -10.81 25.43 6.08
N SER A 114 -10.11 26.07 5.14
CA SER A 114 -9.92 25.62 3.75
C SER A 114 -9.27 24.22 3.62
N ASP A 115 -8.28 23.90 4.46
CA ASP A 115 -7.59 22.60 4.40
C ASP A 115 -8.49 21.46 4.88
N LEU A 116 -9.34 21.73 5.88
CA LEU A 116 -10.31 20.75 6.37
C LEU A 116 -11.37 20.44 5.31
N THR A 117 -11.88 21.47 4.61
CA THR A 117 -12.84 21.30 3.53
C THR A 117 -12.26 20.52 2.35
N MET A 118 -11.00 20.77 1.97
CA MET A 118 -10.32 20.02 0.92
C MET A 118 -10.15 18.54 1.26
N ILE A 119 -9.80 18.22 2.51
CA ILE A 119 -9.67 16.83 2.98
C ILE A 119 -11.03 16.13 2.98
N VAL A 120 -12.08 16.80 3.45
CA VAL A 120 -13.44 16.24 3.47
C VAL A 120 -13.98 16.04 2.06
N LEU A 121 -13.76 17.00 1.14
CA LEU A 121 -14.19 16.88 -0.26
C LEU A 121 -13.44 15.78 -1.00
N SER A 122 -12.12 15.65 -0.80
CA SER A 122 -11.32 14.58 -1.40
C SER A 122 -11.70 13.21 -0.85
N ALA A 123 -11.94 13.09 0.46
CA ALA A 123 -12.46 11.86 1.06
C ALA A 123 -13.87 11.52 0.55
N GLY A 124 -14.75 12.51 0.44
CA GLY A 124 -16.12 12.34 -0.07
C GLY A 124 -16.14 11.93 -1.55
N GLY A 125 -15.33 12.58 -2.39
CA GLY A 125 -15.17 12.23 -3.80
C GLY A 125 -14.60 10.82 -3.98
N PHE A 126 -13.66 10.42 -3.11
CA PHE A 126 -13.12 9.07 -3.13
C PHE A 126 -14.15 8.02 -2.71
N VAL A 127 -14.88 8.26 -1.61
CA VAL A 127 -15.98 7.39 -1.18
C VAL A 127 -17.04 7.27 -2.26
N PHE A 128 -17.35 8.36 -2.97
CA PHE A 128 -18.29 8.35 -4.09
C PHE A 128 -17.83 7.45 -5.23
N VAL A 129 -16.56 7.56 -5.65
CA VAL A 129 -15.99 6.67 -6.68
C VAL A 129 -16.05 5.22 -6.25
N VAL A 130 -15.63 4.92 -5.01
CA VAL A 130 -15.65 3.54 -4.48
C VAL A 130 -17.08 3.00 -4.36
N PHE A 131 -18.05 3.83 -3.96
CA PHE A 131 -19.46 3.47 -3.89
C PHE A 131 -20.02 3.10 -5.27
N TRP A 132 -19.72 3.88 -6.31
CA TRP A 132 -20.18 3.59 -7.66
C TRP A 132 -19.54 2.34 -8.24
N VAL A 133 -18.25 2.13 -7.99
CA VAL A 133 -17.57 0.88 -8.35
C VAL A 133 -18.27 -0.30 -7.68
N TYR A 134 -18.51 -0.23 -6.37
CA TYR A 134 -19.25 -1.27 -5.64
C TYR A 134 -20.64 -1.54 -6.22
N HIS A 135 -21.43 -0.49 -6.47
CA HIS A 135 -22.79 -0.62 -6.99
C HIS A 135 -22.85 -1.32 -8.34
N PHE A 136 -21.92 -0.99 -9.24
CA PHE A 136 -21.89 -1.54 -10.60
C PHE A 136 -21.19 -2.89 -10.73
N THR A 137 -20.25 -3.26 -9.84
CA THR A 137 -19.44 -4.48 -10.01
C THR A 137 -19.66 -5.55 -8.94
N LEU A 138 -19.97 -5.17 -7.70
CA LEU A 138 -19.96 -6.09 -6.54
C LEU A 138 -21.35 -6.40 -5.97
N SER A 139 -22.41 -5.73 -6.43
CA SER A 139 -23.79 -5.92 -5.94
C SER A 139 -24.32 -7.36 -6.05
N ASN A 140 -23.72 -8.18 -6.92
CA ASN A 140 -24.09 -9.59 -7.09
C ASN A 140 -23.47 -10.56 -6.07
N LEU A 141 -22.46 -10.16 -5.28
CA LEU A 141 -21.74 -11.05 -4.35
C LEU A 141 -22.35 -11.15 -2.95
N ASN A 142 -23.40 -10.34 -2.68
CA ASN A 142 -24.24 -10.38 -1.47
C ASN A 142 -23.49 -10.41 -0.12
N GLN A 143 -22.39 -9.65 0.01
CA GLN A 143 -21.53 -9.59 1.21
C GLN A 143 -21.25 -8.17 1.72
N ILE A 144 -22.33 -7.39 1.78
CA ILE A 144 -22.34 -5.96 2.13
C ILE A 144 -21.49 -5.61 3.36
N LEU A 145 -21.55 -6.39 4.45
CA LEU A 145 -20.83 -6.08 5.69
C LEU A 145 -19.30 -6.13 5.50
N LEU A 146 -18.79 -7.19 4.84
CA LEU A 146 -17.36 -7.36 4.61
C LEU A 146 -16.84 -6.25 3.69
N ASP A 147 -17.61 -5.91 2.67
CA ASP A 147 -17.27 -4.88 1.69
C ASP A 147 -17.23 -3.48 2.33
N ILE A 148 -18.19 -3.16 3.21
CA ILE A 148 -18.18 -1.90 3.97
C ILE A 148 -16.93 -1.79 4.85
N VAL A 149 -16.54 -2.87 5.54
CA VAL A 149 -15.33 -2.87 6.38
C VAL A 149 -14.06 -2.72 5.53
N ALA A 150 -13.99 -3.42 4.40
CA ALA A 150 -12.85 -3.33 3.49
C ALA A 150 -12.72 -1.92 2.88
N ILE A 151 -13.81 -1.36 2.37
CA ILE A 151 -13.86 0.01 1.84
C ILE A 151 -13.51 1.00 2.95
N GLY A 152 -14.09 0.86 4.15
CA GLY A 152 -13.84 1.76 5.27
C GLY A 152 -12.36 1.78 5.70
N THR A 153 -11.72 0.61 5.80
CA THR A 153 -10.29 0.52 6.15
C THR A 153 -9.39 1.06 5.05
N PHE A 154 -9.73 0.84 3.79
CA PHE A 154 -9.01 1.40 2.65
C PHE A 154 -9.11 2.93 2.60
N VAL A 155 -10.33 3.48 2.72
CA VAL A 155 -10.57 4.93 2.78
C VAL A 155 -9.79 5.54 3.94
N LEU A 156 -9.85 4.94 5.13
CA LEU A 156 -9.10 5.40 6.30
C LEU A 156 -7.59 5.42 6.04
N PHE A 157 -7.05 4.36 5.42
CA PHE A 157 -5.64 4.28 5.06
C PHE A 157 -5.22 5.39 4.09
N ILE A 158 -5.98 5.58 3.02
CA ILE A 158 -5.75 6.62 2.02
C ILE A 158 -5.87 8.03 2.61
N SER A 159 -6.89 8.27 3.45
CA SER A 159 -7.05 9.55 4.15
C SER A 159 -5.86 9.84 5.06
N CYS A 160 -5.36 8.83 5.78
CA CYS A 160 -4.16 8.96 6.62
C CYS A 160 -2.94 9.36 5.78
N ILE A 161 -2.78 8.79 4.59
CA ILE A 161 -1.68 9.13 3.69
C ILE A 161 -1.78 10.56 3.16
N PHE A 162 -2.94 10.98 2.66
CA PHE A 162 -3.13 12.35 2.17
C PHE A 162 -2.96 13.37 3.29
N TYR A 163 -3.46 13.07 4.47
CA TYR A 163 -3.25 13.91 5.65
C TYR A 163 -1.75 14.10 5.94
N ILE A 164 -0.97 13.02 5.93
CA ILE A 164 0.49 13.11 6.10
C ILE A 164 1.10 13.95 4.97
N THR A 165 0.70 13.72 3.73
CA THR A 165 1.28 14.40 2.56
C THR A 165 1.02 15.90 2.59
N GLN A 166 -0.20 16.30 2.93
CA GLN A 166 -0.62 17.71 2.95
C GLN A 166 0.09 18.50 4.05
N PHE A 167 0.19 17.93 5.25
CA PHE A 167 0.66 18.66 6.42
C PHE A 167 2.13 18.40 6.77
N ASN A 168 2.78 17.44 6.10
CA ASN A 168 4.20 17.16 6.28
C ASN A 168 5.00 17.54 5.03
N LYS A 169 5.58 18.75 5.04
CA LYS A 169 6.33 19.32 3.91
C LYS A 169 7.70 18.70 3.66
N GLN A 170 8.03 17.58 4.30
CA GLN A 170 9.28 16.87 4.07
C GLN A 170 9.33 16.27 2.65
N PRO A 171 10.47 16.33 1.93
CA PRO A 171 10.61 15.74 0.60
C PRO A 171 10.32 14.23 0.59
N LYS A 172 10.54 13.56 1.72
CA LYS A 172 10.27 12.12 1.88
C LYS A 172 8.77 11.79 1.96
N SER A 173 7.89 12.78 2.13
CA SER A 173 6.43 12.61 2.04
C SER A 173 5.97 12.24 0.62
N VAL A 174 6.77 12.50 -0.41
CA VAL A 174 6.46 12.08 -1.79
C VAL A 174 6.31 10.56 -1.89
N TYR A 175 7.07 9.79 -1.11
CA TYR A 175 6.93 8.33 -1.09
C TYR A 175 5.55 7.87 -0.60
N ILE A 176 5.00 8.53 0.42
CA ILE A 176 3.66 8.14 0.89
C ILE A 176 2.58 8.60 -0.10
N PHE A 177 2.75 9.74 -0.75
CA PHE A 177 1.84 10.17 -1.82
C PHE A 177 1.79 9.18 -3.00
N ILE A 178 2.95 8.72 -3.49
CA ILE A 178 3.04 7.68 -4.53
C ILE A 178 2.35 6.39 -4.06
N THR A 179 2.49 6.05 -2.78
CA THR A 179 1.82 4.88 -2.19
C THR A 179 0.30 4.98 -2.32
N ALA A 180 -0.31 6.13 -2.02
CA ALA A 180 -1.75 6.31 -2.16
C ALA A 180 -2.21 6.15 -3.61
N ILE A 181 -1.55 6.83 -4.55
CA ILE A 181 -1.88 6.73 -5.98
C ILE A 181 -1.76 5.28 -6.45
N GLY A 182 -0.67 4.61 -6.11
CA GLY A 182 -0.44 3.22 -6.50
C GLY A 182 -1.55 2.30 -5.98
N TYR A 183 -1.95 2.39 -4.71
CA TYR A 183 -3.03 1.57 -4.18
C TYR A 183 -4.41 1.91 -4.75
N MET A 184 -4.68 3.18 -5.13
CA MET A 184 -5.89 3.51 -5.88
C MET A 184 -5.93 2.82 -7.24
N VAL A 185 -4.81 2.83 -7.97
CA VAL A 185 -4.69 2.14 -9.26
C VAL A 185 -4.84 0.64 -9.09
N VAL A 186 -4.25 0.06 -8.04
CA VAL A 186 -4.38 -1.38 -7.73
C VAL A 186 -5.84 -1.76 -7.50
N VAL A 187 -6.54 -1.06 -6.61
CA VAL A 187 -7.94 -1.39 -6.28
C VAL A 187 -8.85 -1.23 -7.50
N LEU A 188 -8.79 -0.09 -8.19
CA LEU A 188 -9.63 0.16 -9.36
C LEU A 188 -9.26 -0.79 -10.51
N GLY A 189 -7.98 -1.01 -10.74
CA GLY A 189 -7.50 -1.86 -11.82
C GLY A 189 -7.86 -3.34 -11.61
N TYR A 190 -7.75 -3.86 -10.38
CA TYR A 190 -8.21 -5.23 -10.09
C TYR A 190 -9.72 -5.37 -10.28
N VAL A 191 -10.52 -4.40 -9.85
CA VAL A 191 -11.98 -4.45 -10.06
C VAL A 191 -12.31 -4.44 -11.56
N ILE A 192 -11.67 -3.57 -12.35
CA ILE A 192 -11.87 -3.54 -13.80
C ILE A 192 -11.42 -4.88 -14.43
N TYR A 193 -10.27 -5.42 -14.02
CA TYR A 193 -9.75 -6.68 -14.55
C TYR A 193 -10.69 -7.85 -14.27
N GLU A 194 -11.15 -8.00 -13.03
CA GLU A 194 -11.97 -9.15 -12.62
C GLU A 194 -13.41 -9.07 -13.14
N PHE A 195 -14.01 -7.87 -13.18
CA PHE A 195 -15.44 -7.71 -13.44
C PHE A 195 -15.81 -7.08 -14.79
N ALA A 196 -14.87 -6.44 -15.49
CA ALA A 196 -15.15 -5.79 -16.77
C ALA A 196 -14.33 -6.39 -17.92
N PHE A 197 -13.00 -6.34 -17.84
CA PHE A 197 -12.11 -6.70 -18.94
C PHE A 197 -10.88 -7.48 -18.47
N LYS A 198 -10.86 -8.80 -18.70
CA LYS A 198 -9.72 -9.69 -18.39
C LYS A 198 -8.59 -9.55 -19.41
N VAL A 199 -7.95 -8.38 -19.45
CA VAL A 199 -6.85 -8.07 -20.37
C VAL A 199 -5.53 -7.98 -19.62
N ASN A 200 -4.50 -8.67 -20.13
CA ASN A 200 -3.18 -8.74 -19.48
C ASN A 200 -2.52 -7.37 -19.28
N SER A 201 -2.78 -6.39 -20.15
CA SER A 201 -2.25 -5.03 -20.00
C SER A 201 -2.73 -4.33 -18.72
N ILE A 202 -3.98 -4.57 -18.30
CA ILE A 202 -4.51 -4.06 -17.03
C ILE A 202 -3.77 -4.70 -15.87
N LEU A 203 -3.55 -6.01 -15.93
CA LEU A 203 -2.84 -6.75 -14.88
C LEU A 203 -1.36 -6.33 -14.78
N ILE A 204 -0.68 -6.04 -15.90
CA ILE A 204 0.66 -5.43 -15.92
C ILE A 204 0.65 -4.10 -15.15
N LEU A 205 -0.30 -3.22 -15.45
CA LEU A 205 -0.42 -1.90 -14.81
C LEU A 205 -0.68 -2.03 -13.31
N VAL A 206 -1.59 -2.92 -12.92
CA VAL A 206 -1.93 -3.21 -11.52
C VAL A 206 -0.71 -3.73 -10.76
N ASN A 207 -0.04 -4.74 -11.31
CA ASN A 207 1.16 -5.31 -10.70
C ASN A 207 2.28 -4.26 -10.56
N PHE A 208 2.45 -3.41 -11.58
CA PHE A 208 3.45 -2.34 -11.53
C PHE A 208 3.11 -1.32 -10.43
N ALA A 209 1.85 -0.88 -10.36
CA ALA A 209 1.38 0.04 -9.34
C ALA A 209 1.54 -0.56 -7.93
N GLU A 210 1.27 -1.85 -7.76
CA GLU A 210 1.42 -2.57 -6.49
C GLU A 210 2.88 -2.58 -6.02
N ILE A 211 3.81 -3.00 -6.87
CA ILE A 211 5.24 -3.07 -6.55
C ILE A 211 5.80 -1.69 -6.20
N VAL A 212 5.44 -0.67 -6.98
CA VAL A 212 5.86 0.72 -6.71
C VAL A 212 5.27 1.22 -5.39
N ALA A 213 3.98 1.00 -5.15
CA ALA A 213 3.32 1.42 -3.91
C ALA A 213 3.96 0.79 -2.68
N GLN A 214 4.22 -0.52 -2.70
CA GLN A 214 4.82 -1.23 -1.58
C GLN A 214 6.27 -0.80 -1.32
N TYR A 215 7.06 -0.63 -2.38
CA TYR A 215 8.43 -0.14 -2.25
C TYR A 215 8.47 1.28 -1.67
N CYS A 216 7.63 2.19 -2.17
CA CYS A 216 7.52 3.54 -1.67
C CYS A 216 7.03 3.58 -0.21
N PHE A 217 6.04 2.76 0.15
CA PHE A 217 5.56 2.64 1.52
C PHE A 217 6.69 2.23 2.47
N ILE A 218 7.52 1.27 2.08
CA ILE A 218 8.65 0.80 2.90
C ILE A 218 9.72 1.88 3.03
N LYS A 219 10.07 2.57 1.94
CA LYS A 219 11.01 3.71 1.99
C LYS A 219 10.50 4.80 2.94
N PHE A 220 9.20 5.10 2.90
CA PHE A 220 8.57 6.01 3.85
C PHE A 220 8.73 5.51 5.29
N VAL A 221 8.36 4.25 5.57
CA VAL A 221 8.46 3.66 6.93
C VAL A 221 9.90 3.63 7.45
N ILE A 222 10.91 3.42 6.59
CA ILE A 222 12.33 3.52 6.96
C ILE A 222 12.66 4.96 7.39
N SER A 223 12.24 5.94 6.59
CA SER A 223 12.55 7.36 6.81
C SER A 223 11.71 8.04 7.91
N ARG A 224 10.65 7.40 8.39
CA ARG A 224 9.65 8.00 9.30
C ARG A 224 10.22 8.64 10.56
N LYS A 225 11.35 8.14 11.08
CA LYS A 225 11.96 8.71 12.29
C LYS A 225 12.47 10.13 12.05
N GLU A 226 13.09 10.36 10.91
CA GLU A 226 13.58 11.68 10.53
C GLU A 226 12.42 12.67 10.36
N ILE A 227 11.32 12.18 9.79
CA ILE A 227 10.08 12.92 9.63
C ILE A 227 9.50 13.34 11.00
N ILE A 228 9.50 12.44 11.98
CA ILE A 228 9.03 12.73 13.34
C ILE A 228 9.95 13.74 14.05
N ILE A 229 11.28 13.55 13.98
CA ILE A 229 12.26 14.44 14.62
C ILE A 229 12.20 15.84 14.03
N TYR A 230 12.05 15.97 12.71
CA TYR A 230 11.92 17.27 12.07
C TYR A 230 10.66 18.00 12.54
N SER A 231 9.53 17.27 12.61
CA SER A 231 8.28 17.81 13.13
C SER A 231 8.38 18.23 14.61
N GLU A 232 9.33 17.69 15.38
CA GLU A 232 9.67 18.16 16.73
C GLU A 232 10.55 19.40 16.73
N LYS A 233 11.50 19.54 15.80
CA LYS A 233 12.34 20.75 15.66
C LYS A 233 11.52 21.98 15.26
N ASP A 234 10.55 21.81 14.36
CA ASP A 234 9.53 22.83 14.06
C ASP A 234 8.63 23.16 15.29
N ARG A 235 8.82 22.50 16.45
CA ARG A 235 8.18 22.90 17.72
C ARG A 235 8.98 23.87 18.56
N LEU A 236 10.29 23.90 18.40
CA LEU A 236 11.21 24.71 19.20
C LEU A 236 11.55 26.05 18.55
N LEU A 237 11.10 26.25 17.30
CA LEU A 237 11.10 27.49 16.55
C LEU A 237 9.68 28.09 16.54
#